data_AF-R4YR49-F1
#
_entry.id   AF-R4YR49-F1
#
_cell.length_a   1.000
_cell.length_b   1.000
_cell.length_c   1.000
_cell.angle_alpha   90.00
_cell.angle_beta   90.00
_cell.angle_gamma   90.00
#
_symmetry.space_group_name_H-M   'P 1'
#
loop_
_entity.id
_entity.type
_entity.pdbx_description
1 polymer ?
#
loop_
_entity_poly.entity_id
_entity_poly.type
_entity_poly.pdbx_seq_one_letter_code
_entity_poly.pdbx_strand_id
1 'polypeptide(L)'
;MAEPVTVGVDCSRNVASGLAMPDLVLVGTDVVDIEIFDKSQEPLSKSYSAEAGGAVLELSLELYAEYLTIIRAFNEPGQDVNLKTYVICNSEEELSSDELHIRVVDNGVLMLETEPGVDGIPDDLWILYDKQN
;
A
#
# COMPACT_ATOMS: atom_id res chain seq x y z
N MET A 1 29.71 17.24 -10.42
CA MET A 1 29.10 15.90 -10.23
C MET A 1 28.28 16.03 -8.96
N ALA A 2 26.95 16.02 -9.07
CA ALA A 2 26.08 16.11 -7.91
C ALA A 2 26.04 14.74 -7.24
N GLU A 3 26.41 14.68 -5.95
CA GLU A 3 26.29 13.48 -5.14
C GLU A 3 24.79 13.14 -5.00
N PRO A 4 24.40 11.86 -5.09
CA PRO A 4 23.03 11.47 -4.85
C PRO A 4 22.71 11.81 -3.40
N VAL A 5 21.70 12.65 -3.19
CA VAL A 5 21.13 12.90 -1.87
C VAL A 5 20.46 11.60 -1.44
N THR A 6 21.19 10.73 -0.73
CA THR A 6 20.57 9.69 0.07
C THR A 6 19.85 10.41 1.20
N VAL A 7 18.57 10.72 0.96
CA VAL A 7 17.65 11.00 2.06
C VAL A 7 17.63 9.73 2.89
N GLY A 8 18.43 9.71 3.95
CA GLY A 8 18.41 8.62 4.92
C GLY A 8 16.99 8.54 5.46
N VAL A 9 16.29 7.46 5.14
CA VAL A 9 14.96 7.19 5.68
C VAL A 9 15.14 7.07 7.19
N ASP A 10 14.68 8.08 7.93
CA ASP A 10 14.80 8.09 9.39
C ASP A 10 13.73 7.21 10.02
N CYS A 11 14.03 5.92 10.10
CA CYS A 11 13.14 4.93 10.69
C CYS A 11 12.96 5.04 12.21
N SER A 12 13.60 6.01 12.87
CA SER A 12 13.40 6.26 14.30
C SER A 12 12.09 7.00 14.62
N ARG A 13 11.39 7.51 13.58
CA ARG A 13 10.16 8.31 13.71
C ARG A 13 8.89 7.64 13.20
N ASN A 14 8.91 6.32 12.94
CA ASN A 14 7.68 5.62 12.55
C ASN A 14 6.72 5.54 13.74
N VAL A 15 5.91 6.56 13.86
CA VAL A 15 4.71 6.52 14.67
C VAL A 15 3.60 6.55 13.66
N ALA A 16 2.96 5.40 13.42
CA ALA A 16 1.62 5.43 12.89
C ALA A 16 0.81 6.32 13.84
N SER A 17 0.50 7.54 13.39
CA SER A 17 -0.37 8.43 14.14
C SER A 17 -1.64 7.65 14.45
N GLY A 18 -2.10 7.67 15.72
CA GLY A 18 -3.22 6.86 16.25
C GLY A 18 -4.60 7.17 15.67
N LEU A 19 -4.67 7.33 14.34
CA LEU A 19 -5.86 7.38 13.53
C LEU A 19 -6.61 6.06 13.70
N ALA A 20 -7.92 6.18 13.90
CA ALA A 20 -8.79 5.03 13.84
C ALA A 20 -8.75 4.50 12.40
N MET A 21 -8.17 3.31 12.23
CA MET A 21 -8.17 2.64 10.94
C MET A 21 -9.61 2.28 10.55
N PRO A 22 -9.97 2.38 9.27
CA PRO A 22 -11.29 1.96 8.82
C PRO A 22 -11.45 0.46 8.97
N ASP A 23 -12.68 0.04 9.23
CA ASP A 23 -13.06 -1.37 9.39
C ASP A 23 -13.55 -1.99 8.07
N LEU A 24 -13.44 -1.27 6.95
CA LEU A 24 -13.97 -1.67 5.65
C LEU A 24 -12.87 -1.82 4.59
N VAL A 25 -13.08 -2.78 3.69
CA VAL A 25 -12.18 -3.15 2.61
C VAL A 25 -12.91 -3.13 1.28
N LEU A 26 -12.35 -2.46 0.28
CA LEU A 26 -12.74 -2.52 -1.13
C LEU A 26 -12.08 -3.73 -1.79
N VAL A 27 -12.92 -4.59 -2.37
CA VAL A 27 -12.53 -5.78 -3.14
C VAL A 27 -13.20 -5.68 -4.51
N GLY A 28 -12.47 -5.20 -5.51
CA GLY A 28 -13.04 -4.92 -6.83
C GLY A 28 -14.04 -3.77 -6.76
N THR A 29 -15.33 -4.13 -6.70
CA THR A 29 -16.44 -3.18 -6.57
C THR A 29 -17.26 -3.37 -5.30
N ASP A 30 -16.95 -4.41 -4.51
CA ASP A 30 -17.65 -4.75 -3.27
C ASP A 30 -16.93 -4.16 -2.06
N VAL A 31 -17.69 -3.76 -1.04
CA VAL A 31 -17.18 -3.32 0.25
C VAL A 31 -17.54 -4.34 1.31
N VAL A 32 -16.55 -4.82 2.04
CA VAL A 32 -16.67 -5.89 3.05
C VAL A 32 -15.96 -5.50 4.35
N ASP A 33 -16.32 -6.14 5.47
CA ASP A 33 -15.66 -5.91 6.76
C ASP A 33 -14.23 -6.47 6.78
N ILE A 34 -13.30 -5.72 7.37
CA ILE A 34 -11.89 -6.11 7.51
C ILE A 34 -11.70 -7.39 8.35
N GLU A 35 -12.67 -7.70 9.22
CA GLU A 35 -12.63 -8.86 10.11
C GLU A 35 -12.59 -10.20 9.36
N ILE A 36 -12.99 -10.24 8.09
CA ILE A 36 -12.91 -11.46 7.27
C ILE A 36 -11.48 -11.78 6.81
N PHE A 37 -10.54 -10.83 6.98
CA PHE A 37 -9.15 -10.97 6.56
C PHE A 37 -8.24 -11.23 7.77
N ASP A 38 -7.83 -12.49 7.90
CA ASP A 38 -6.84 -12.87 8.90
C ASP A 38 -5.48 -12.26 8.58
N LYS A 39 -4.82 -11.72 9.61
CA LYS A 39 -3.43 -11.26 9.50
C LYS A 39 -2.55 -12.46 9.19
N SER A 40 -1.74 -12.34 8.15
CA SER A 40 -0.79 -13.36 7.76
C SER A 40 0.65 -12.96 8.12
N GLN A 41 1.51 -13.95 8.25
CA GLN A 41 2.96 -13.79 8.44
C GLN A 41 3.73 -14.22 7.18
N GLU A 42 3.03 -14.36 6.05
CA GLU A 42 3.67 -14.66 4.78
C GLU A 42 4.65 -13.54 4.38
N PRO A 43 5.78 -13.89 3.75
CA PRO A 43 6.68 -12.90 3.20
C PRO A 43 5.98 -12.11 2.08
N LEU A 44 6.28 -10.81 2.02
CA LEU A 44 5.81 -9.93 0.95
C LEU A 44 6.26 -10.44 -0.43
N SER A 45 5.34 -10.36 -1.39
CA SER A 45 5.62 -10.53 -2.81
C SER A 45 6.25 -9.26 -3.38
N LYS A 46 6.90 -9.40 -4.54
CA LYS A 46 7.41 -8.24 -5.29
C LYS A 46 6.31 -7.50 -6.03
N SER A 47 5.17 -8.14 -6.28
CA SER A 47 4.11 -7.57 -7.10
C SER A 47 2.73 -7.99 -6.62
N TYR A 48 1.80 -7.05 -6.69
CA TYR A 48 0.39 -7.24 -6.40
C TYR A 48 -0.48 -6.45 -7.37
N SER A 49 -1.76 -6.81 -7.46
CA SER A 49 -2.74 -6.02 -8.21
C SER A 49 -4.09 -5.95 -7.52
N ALA A 50 -4.82 -4.88 -7.77
CA ALA A 50 -6.23 -4.79 -7.44
C ALA A 50 -7.01 -4.23 -8.63
N GLU A 51 -8.31 -4.48 -8.62
CA GLU A 51 -9.28 -3.78 -9.46
C GLU A 51 -10.09 -2.85 -8.57
N ALA A 52 -10.38 -1.65 -9.05
CA ALA A 52 -11.21 -0.68 -8.35
C ALA A 52 -12.03 0.13 -9.36
N GLY A 53 -13.33 -0.18 -9.48
CA GLY A 53 -14.27 0.60 -10.29
C GLY A 53 -13.94 0.67 -11.79
N GLY A 54 -13.31 -0.36 -12.35
CA GLY A 54 -12.86 -0.44 -13.74
C GLY A 54 -11.42 0.05 -13.98
N ALA A 55 -10.76 0.59 -12.95
CA ALA A 55 -9.34 0.89 -12.97
C ALA A 55 -8.52 -0.30 -12.46
N VAL A 56 -7.28 -0.41 -12.95
CA VAL A 56 -6.31 -1.39 -12.49
C VAL A 56 -5.28 -0.71 -11.62
N LEU A 57 -5.08 -1.27 -10.43
CA LEU A 57 -4.04 -0.87 -9.49
C LEU A 57 -2.94 -1.92 -9.49
N GLU A 58 -1.69 -1.51 -9.64
CA GLU A 58 -0.53 -2.41 -9.57
C GLU A 58 0.45 -1.90 -8.51
N LEU A 59 0.93 -2.81 -7.67
CA LEU A 59 1.99 -2.52 -6.70
C LEU A 59 3.26 -3.24 -7.10
N SER A 60 4.37 -2.53 -7.11
CA SER A 60 5.72 -3.09 -7.17
C SER A 60 6.47 -2.78 -5.89
N LEU A 61 7.01 -3.81 -5.25
CA LEU A 61 7.71 -3.71 -3.97
C LEU A 61 9.20 -3.99 -4.14
N GLU A 62 10.02 -3.09 -3.63
CA GLU A 62 11.48 -3.24 -3.53
C GLU A 62 11.89 -3.25 -2.07
N LEU A 63 12.27 -4.44 -1.57
CA LEU A 63 12.64 -4.65 -0.18
C LEU A 63 14.14 -4.39 0.02
N TYR A 64 14.45 -3.51 0.98
CA TYR A 64 15.79 -3.26 1.48
C TYR A 64 15.88 -3.66 2.95
N ALA A 65 17.10 -3.65 3.50
CA ALA A 65 17.35 -4.07 4.88
C ALA A 65 16.56 -3.24 5.91
N GLU A 66 16.44 -1.92 5.70
CA GLU A 66 15.86 -0.99 6.67
C GLU A 66 14.52 -0.39 6.21
N TYR A 67 14.21 -0.47 4.92
CA TYR A 67 13.01 0.13 4.34
C TYR A 67 12.47 -0.68 3.17
N LEU A 68 11.22 -0.42 2.85
CA LEU A 68 10.49 -0.95 1.71
C LEU A 68 10.09 0.24 0.83
N THR A 69 10.42 0.16 -0.45
CA THR A 69 9.88 1.06 -1.47
C THR A 69 8.67 0.41 -2.13
N ILE A 70 7.57 1.13 -2.21
CA ILE A 70 6.35 0.68 -2.88
C ILE A 70 6.05 1.66 -4.00
N ILE A 71 5.87 1.14 -5.21
CA ILE A 71 5.47 1.92 -6.37
C ILE A 71 4.06 1.46 -6.72
N ARG A 72 3.09 2.37 -6.56
CA ARG A 72 1.71 2.18 -6.98
C ARG A 72 1.50 2.78 -8.36
N ALA A 73 0.97 1.99 -9.30
CA ALA A 73 0.39 2.45 -10.55
C ALA A 73 -1.14 2.38 -10.48
N PHE A 74 -1.81 3.44 -10.95
CA PHE A 74 -3.26 3.50 -11.11
C PHE A 74 -3.55 3.79 -12.58
N ASN A 75 -4.24 2.84 -13.21
CA ASN A 75 -4.52 2.86 -14.64
C ASN A 75 -6.03 2.87 -14.85
N GLU A 76 -6.57 4.06 -15.06
CA GLU A 76 -7.97 4.25 -15.44
C GLU A 76 -8.09 4.31 -16.98
N PRO A 77 -9.05 3.60 -17.59
CA PRO A 77 -9.22 3.60 -19.04
C PRO A 77 -9.40 5.02 -19.63
N GLY A 78 -8.49 5.39 -20.52
CA GLY A 78 -8.53 6.69 -21.21
C GLY A 78 -7.85 7.84 -20.46
N GLN A 79 -7.21 7.57 -19.32
CA GLN A 79 -6.36 8.51 -18.61
C GLN A 79 -4.88 8.10 -18.67
N ASP A 80 -3.98 9.04 -18.34
CA ASP A 80 -2.58 8.73 -18.13
C ASP A 80 -2.39 7.91 -16.86
N VAL A 81 -1.41 7.00 -16.86
CA VAL A 81 -1.10 6.19 -15.68
C VAL A 81 -0.57 7.08 -14.56
N ASN A 82 -1.21 7.02 -13.39
CA ASN A 82 -0.77 7.75 -12.21
C ASN A 82 0.14 6.88 -11.35
N LEU A 83 1.40 7.31 -11.21
CA LEU A 83 2.40 6.64 -10.37
C LEU A 83 2.59 7.39 -9.06
N LYS A 84 2.60 6.67 -7.95
CA LYS A 84 2.98 7.20 -6.64
C LYS A 84 3.95 6.25 -5.94
N THR A 85 5.00 6.81 -5.35
CA THR A 85 6.05 6.05 -4.67
C THR A 85 6.02 6.34 -3.19
N TYR A 86 6.02 5.28 -2.39
CA TYR A 86 6.08 5.32 -0.95
C TYR A 86 7.40 4.69 -0.48
N VAL A 87 7.93 5.23 0.60
CA VAL A 87 9.07 4.64 1.31
C VAL A 87 8.65 4.48 2.75
N ILE A 88 8.48 3.22 3.17
CA ILE A 88 8.09 2.88 4.54
C ILE A 88 9.22 2.08 5.19
N CYS A 89 9.38 2.24 6.49
CA CYS A 89 10.41 1.48 7.18
C CYS A 89 10.00 0.04 7.37
N ASN A 90 10.98 -0.85 7.23
CA ASN A 90 10.77 -2.27 7.40
C ASN A 90 10.92 -2.60 8.89
N SER A 91 9.83 -2.44 9.65
CA SER A 91 9.75 -2.86 11.06
C SER A 91 9.13 -4.25 11.15
N GLU A 92 9.58 -5.06 12.12
CA GLU A 92 9.00 -6.38 12.40
C GLU A 92 7.53 -6.30 12.85
N GLU A 93 7.10 -5.14 13.39
CA GLU A 93 5.76 -5.00 13.99
C GLU A 93 4.74 -4.37 13.04
N GLU A 94 5.12 -3.37 12.24
CA GLU A 94 4.19 -2.63 11.38
C GLU A 94 4.84 -2.11 10.09
N LEU A 95 4.11 -2.24 8.98
CA LEU A 95 4.44 -1.67 7.68
C LEU A 95 3.55 -0.45 7.44
N SER A 96 3.95 0.70 8.00
CA SER A 96 3.17 1.93 7.87
C SER A 96 4.00 3.21 7.92
N SER A 97 3.44 4.27 7.34
CA SER A 97 3.83 5.68 7.48
C SER A 97 2.56 6.52 7.69
N ASP A 98 2.69 7.86 7.77
CA ASP A 98 1.52 8.75 7.84
C ASP A 98 0.66 8.72 6.56
N GLU A 99 1.26 8.34 5.41
CA GLU A 99 0.60 8.35 4.10
C GLU A 99 0.07 6.97 3.69
N LEU A 100 0.55 5.90 4.33
CA LEU A 100 0.34 4.53 3.87
C LEU A 100 0.32 3.53 5.02
N HIS A 101 -0.71 2.69 5.07
CA HIS A 101 -0.77 1.55 5.99
C HIS A 101 -0.91 0.25 5.20
N ILE A 102 -0.20 -0.79 5.64
CA ILE A 102 -0.22 -2.10 5.01
C ILE A 102 -0.47 -3.19 6.04
N ARG A 103 -1.36 -4.11 5.70
CA ARG A 103 -1.59 -5.35 6.45
C ARG A 103 -1.44 -6.54 5.52
N VAL A 104 -0.55 -7.47 5.86
CA VAL A 104 -0.39 -8.73 5.13
C VAL A 104 -1.52 -9.70 5.51
N VAL A 105 -2.11 -10.34 4.51
CA VAL A 105 -3.24 -11.29 4.63
C VAL A 105 -2.98 -12.50 3.73
N ASP A 106 -3.70 -13.61 3.93
CA ASP A 106 -3.35 -14.90 3.30
C ASP A 106 -3.33 -14.92 1.76
N ASN A 107 -4.02 -13.99 1.10
CA ASN A 107 -4.07 -13.91 -0.37
C ASN A 107 -3.39 -12.65 -0.96
N GLY A 108 -2.79 -11.80 -0.12
CA GLY A 108 -2.38 -10.49 -0.59
C GLY A 108 -1.96 -9.52 0.50
N VAL A 109 -2.15 -8.23 0.19
CA VAL A 109 -1.99 -7.15 1.15
C VAL A 109 -3.22 -6.26 1.13
N LEU A 110 -3.65 -5.82 2.30
CA LEU A 110 -4.54 -4.68 2.44
C LEU A 110 -3.69 -3.43 2.48
N MET A 111 -4.01 -2.45 1.65
CA MET A 111 -3.32 -1.16 1.60
C MET A 111 -4.34 -0.03 1.81
N LEU A 112 -4.01 0.92 2.69
CA LEU A 112 -4.78 2.13 2.93
C LEU A 112 -3.87 3.33 2.66
N GLU A 113 -4.23 4.13 1.66
CA GLU A 113 -3.57 5.39 1.31
C GLU A 113 -4.35 6.54 1.94
N THR A 114 -3.76 7.30 2.88
CA THR A 114 -4.46 8.44 3.49
C THR A 114 -4.46 9.68 2.58
N GLU A 115 -3.57 9.70 1.58
CA GLU A 115 -3.49 10.76 0.56
C GLU A 115 -3.24 10.15 -0.83
N PRO A 116 -4.20 9.47 -1.47
CA PRO A 116 -3.95 8.72 -2.70
C PRO A 116 -3.56 9.60 -3.91
N GLY A 117 -3.97 10.87 -3.90
CA GLY A 117 -3.66 11.84 -4.95
C GLY A 117 -4.41 11.62 -6.27
N VAL A 118 -5.40 10.72 -6.29
CA VAL A 118 -6.32 10.44 -7.39
C VAL A 118 -7.71 10.14 -6.83
N ASP A 119 -8.77 10.56 -7.54
CA ASP A 119 -10.16 10.38 -7.07
C ASP A 119 -10.65 8.93 -7.09
N GLY A 120 -9.99 8.06 -7.88
CA GLY A 120 -10.38 6.66 -8.04
C GLY A 120 -9.89 5.71 -6.95
N ILE A 121 -9.18 6.22 -5.94
CA ILE A 121 -8.68 5.46 -4.81
C ILE A 121 -9.25 6.11 -3.54
N PRO A 122 -10.07 5.40 -2.74
CA PRO A 122 -10.57 5.93 -1.48
C PRO A 122 -9.45 6.12 -0.44
N ASP A 123 -9.57 7.19 0.36
CA ASP A 123 -8.67 7.48 1.49
C ASP A 123 -9.22 6.96 2.85
N ASP A 124 -10.41 6.37 2.82
CA ASP A 124 -11.16 5.88 3.98
C ASP A 124 -11.48 4.38 3.92
N LEU A 125 -10.96 3.66 2.91
CA LEU A 125 -11.13 2.22 2.76
C LEU A 125 -9.77 1.55 2.52
N TRP A 126 -9.60 0.37 3.10
CA TRP A 126 -8.53 -0.53 2.68
C TRP A 126 -8.83 -1.07 1.28
N ILE A 127 -7.82 -1.32 0.48
CA ILE A 127 -7.96 -2.02 -0.80
C ILE A 127 -7.24 -3.35 -0.70
N LEU A 128 -7.90 -4.44 -1.10
CA LEU A 128 -7.27 -5.74 -1.23
C LEU A 128 -6.47 -5.80 -2.53
N TYR A 129 -5.17 -6.01 -2.39
CA TYR A 129 -4.26 -6.29 -3.49
C TYR A 129 -3.86 -7.76 -3.48
N ASP A 130 -4.30 -8.49 -4.52
CA ASP A 130 -3.99 -9.90 -4.68
C ASP A 130 -2.52 -10.08 -5.11
N LYS A 131 -1.90 -11.11 -4.54
CA LYS A 131 -0.54 -11.51 -4.87
C LYS A 131 -0.44 -11.96 -6.33
N GLN A 132 0.46 -11.34 -7.09
CA GLN A 132 0.79 -11.77 -8.44
C GLN A 132 1.83 -12.91 -8.38
N ASN A 133 1.62 -13.97 -9.18
CA ASN A 133 2.51 -15.14 -9.28
C ASN A 133 3.60 -14.96 -10.34
#